data_AF-A0A4U3MRL2-F1
#
_entry.id   AF-A0A4U3MRL2-F1
#
_cell.length_a   1.000
_cell.length_b   1.000
_cell.length_c   1.000
_cell.angle_alpha   90.00
_cell.angle_beta   90.00
_cell.angle_gamma   90.00
#
_symmetry.space_group_name_H-M   'P 1'
#
loop_
_entity.id
_entity.type
_entity.pdbx_description
1 polymer ?
#
loop_
_entity_poly.entity_id
_entity_poly.type
_entity_poly.pdbx_seq_one_letter_code
_entity_poly.pdbx_strand_id
1 'polypeptide(L)'
;MTDGTTVEVVRSHLVSVAEEMRATLVRTSFNPVIYEVHDFGISIYDPRLRLVAESTGLSRFLGANDYSVRKGVEYVGVGNLHPGDVVLMNYPYWNAAHSYDATLFAPVFDDELIGFVCVRAHWMDLGAKDPGYVLDSIDMHQEGLIFPGTKVVSRGEPVHEIHELIRFNSRMPNEVLGDLHAQIAALRMGERRLVDLSVRYGRDTVAEVIDTVIEVAEASTADALAALPQGSWTAEDWLDDDGVTGDPVKMRVTVTIADGTCVVDFAGSSPAVAGPVNLPLGATIATARVAFKAITTPGEAANAGHFTALTVRAEPGTIFHAVYPAATFTQWTGTVALELIYKALAQGMPDRLPASSGGDVPGFMMVGVHPDTGKLFAVSNNEPVGWGGTPHHDGIGPANHLAQTQARMTPIEVLEARTGMFFERLEIRTDSGGAGRFRGGPGLRRDIRFVTEGEFLSVIKKTRSRPWALDGGHEPEPNQVIVFPGTDREHRVSTRRTAVSPGDRVTVLTAGGGGHGDPRDRDPAAVQDDLAEGYVSAEAAHDLYERKNPS
;
A
#
# COMPACT_ATOMS: atom_id res chain seq x y z
N MET A 1 -33.93 7.66 18.85
CA MET A 1 -32.70 7.78 19.66
C MET A 1 -32.42 6.44 20.26
N THR A 2 -31.67 5.65 19.50
CA THR A 2 -31.06 4.41 19.95
C THR A 2 -30.12 4.69 21.15
N ASP A 3 -30.15 3.85 22.18
CA ASP A 3 -29.32 4.07 23.37
C ASP A 3 -27.84 3.79 23.10
N GLY A 4 -26.95 4.39 23.89
CA GLY A 4 -25.49 4.29 23.69
C GLY A 4 -24.93 2.87 23.77
N THR A 5 -25.58 1.96 24.52
CA THR A 5 -25.15 0.55 24.59
C THR A 5 -25.40 -0.13 23.25
N THR A 6 -26.59 0.08 22.69
CA THR A 6 -26.95 -0.47 21.37
C THR A 6 -26.04 0.07 20.27
N VAL A 7 -25.72 1.38 20.29
CA VAL A 7 -24.77 2.00 19.35
C VAL A 7 -23.41 1.30 19.39
N GLU A 8 -22.81 1.14 20.57
CA GLU A 8 -21.49 0.53 20.71
C GLU A 8 -21.45 -0.95 20.33
N VAL A 9 -22.51 -1.70 20.67
CA VAL A 9 -22.62 -3.12 20.33
C VAL A 9 -22.75 -3.32 18.83
N VAL A 10 -23.63 -2.56 18.17
CA VAL A 10 -23.84 -2.64 16.71
C VAL A 10 -22.60 -2.16 15.95
N ARG A 11 -21.97 -1.05 16.37
CA ARG A 11 -20.68 -0.57 15.80
C ARG A 11 -19.62 -1.66 15.86
N SER A 12 -19.43 -2.25 17.03
CA SER A 12 -18.41 -3.29 17.23
C SER A 12 -18.72 -4.55 16.42
N HIS A 13 -19.99 -4.88 16.23
CA HIS A 13 -20.41 -5.98 15.36
C HIS A 13 -20.07 -5.70 13.89
N LEU A 14 -20.31 -4.48 13.39
CA LEU A 14 -19.95 -4.08 12.02
C LEU A 14 -18.45 -4.22 11.75
N VAL A 15 -17.60 -3.80 12.70
CA VAL A 15 -16.15 -4.01 12.63
C VAL A 15 -15.80 -5.51 12.65
N SER A 16 -16.48 -6.29 13.50
CA SER A 16 -16.30 -7.75 13.54
C SER A 16 -16.68 -8.42 12.21
N VAL A 17 -17.68 -7.92 11.48
CA VAL A 17 -18.02 -8.44 10.16
C VAL A 17 -16.84 -8.31 9.20
N ALA A 18 -16.19 -7.14 9.16
CA ALA A 18 -15.03 -6.93 8.29
C ALA A 18 -13.85 -7.86 8.67
N GLU A 19 -13.61 -8.09 9.97
CA GLU A 19 -12.60 -9.04 10.43
C GLU A 19 -12.94 -10.51 10.10
N GLU A 20 -14.21 -10.91 10.15
CA GLU A 20 -14.63 -12.26 9.76
C GLU A 20 -14.49 -12.48 8.24
N MET A 21 -14.78 -11.46 7.44
CA MET A 21 -14.48 -11.47 6.00
C MET A 21 -12.96 -11.62 5.77
N ARG A 22 -12.13 -10.88 6.51
CA ARG A 22 -10.67 -11.00 6.45
C ARG A 22 -10.18 -12.38 6.78
N ALA A 23 -10.63 -12.95 7.90
CA ALA A 23 -10.24 -14.28 8.32
C ALA A 23 -10.65 -15.35 7.28
N THR A 24 -11.79 -15.15 6.61
CA THR A 24 -12.24 -16.04 5.53
C THR A 24 -11.31 -15.95 4.32
N LEU A 25 -10.99 -14.74 3.86
CA LEU A 25 -10.11 -14.53 2.72
C LEU A 25 -8.72 -15.14 2.96
N VAL A 26 -8.09 -14.82 4.08
CA VAL A 26 -6.74 -15.28 4.43
C VAL A 26 -6.66 -16.81 4.51
N ARG A 27 -7.73 -17.49 4.98
CA ARG A 27 -7.75 -18.94 5.12
C ARG A 27 -8.03 -19.70 3.82
N THR A 28 -8.54 -19.02 2.79
CA THR A 28 -9.04 -19.66 1.56
C THR A 28 -8.34 -19.22 0.29
N SER A 29 -7.48 -18.20 0.34
CA SER A 29 -6.67 -17.76 -0.79
C SER A 29 -5.55 -18.73 -1.13
N PHE A 30 -5.13 -18.69 -2.39
CA PHE A 30 -4.13 -19.60 -2.97
C PHE A 30 -2.77 -18.90 -3.13
N ASN A 31 -2.79 -17.57 -3.21
CA ASN A 31 -1.62 -16.74 -3.40
C ASN A 31 -0.97 -16.30 -2.07
N PRO A 32 0.35 -16.57 -1.84
CA PRO A 32 1.09 -16.08 -0.67
C PRO A 32 1.00 -14.57 -0.45
N VAL A 33 0.85 -13.79 -1.52
CA VAL A 33 0.66 -12.34 -1.44
C VAL A 33 -0.60 -11.98 -0.64
N ILE A 34 -1.65 -12.81 -0.67
CA ILE A 34 -2.87 -12.60 0.10
C ILE A 34 -2.74 -13.18 1.51
N TYR A 35 -2.29 -14.43 1.68
CA TYR A 35 -2.32 -15.08 3.00
C TYR A 35 -1.09 -14.87 3.88
N GLU A 36 0.09 -14.57 3.31
CA GLU A 36 1.30 -14.20 4.09
C GLU A 36 1.47 -12.69 4.16
N VAL A 37 1.47 -12.01 3.01
CA VAL A 37 1.79 -10.58 2.91
C VAL A 37 0.59 -9.70 3.28
N HIS A 38 -0.63 -10.20 3.14
CA HIS A 38 -1.89 -9.46 3.35
C HIS A 38 -2.14 -8.31 2.37
N ASP A 39 -1.84 -8.51 1.08
CA ASP A 39 -2.16 -7.51 0.04
C ASP A 39 -3.64 -7.58 -0.38
N PHE A 40 -4.51 -7.06 0.49
CA PHE A 40 -5.96 -6.97 0.25
C PHE A 40 -6.60 -5.84 1.06
N GLY A 41 -7.78 -5.38 0.64
CA GLY A 41 -8.60 -4.40 1.35
C GLY A 41 -10.06 -4.83 1.44
N ILE A 42 -10.63 -4.87 2.64
CA ILE A 42 -12.02 -5.25 2.87
C ILE A 42 -12.79 -4.06 3.42
N SER A 43 -13.97 -3.80 2.86
CA SER A 43 -14.81 -2.69 3.32
C SER A 43 -16.30 -3.00 3.20
N ILE A 44 -17.07 -2.35 4.07
CA ILE A 44 -18.52 -2.46 4.19
C ILE A 44 -19.12 -1.08 4.02
N TYR A 45 -20.21 -0.99 3.26
CA TYR A 45 -20.89 0.26 2.93
C TYR A 45 -22.38 0.18 3.26
N ASP A 46 -22.95 1.32 3.63
CA ASP A 46 -24.40 1.48 3.72
C ASP A 46 -25.04 1.64 2.32
N PRO A 47 -26.37 1.71 2.20
CA PRO A 47 -27.05 1.90 0.90
C PRO A 47 -26.69 3.22 0.20
N ARG A 48 -26.17 4.21 0.95
CA ARG A 48 -25.70 5.50 0.44
C ARG A 48 -24.22 5.47 0.03
N LEU A 49 -23.59 4.30 0.02
CA LEU A 49 -22.18 4.09 -0.32
C LEU A 49 -21.21 4.84 0.61
N ARG A 50 -21.61 5.04 1.87
CA ARG A 50 -20.73 5.56 2.92
C ARG A 50 -20.02 4.38 3.56
N LEU A 51 -18.70 4.49 3.71
CA LEU A 51 -17.89 3.51 4.42
C LEU A 51 -18.38 3.39 5.86
N VAL A 52 -18.71 2.16 6.28
CA VAL A 52 -19.22 1.85 7.62
C VAL A 52 -18.13 1.22 8.48
N ALA A 53 -17.43 0.24 7.91
CA ALA A 53 -16.34 -0.46 8.55
C ALA A 53 -15.39 -1.02 7.49
N GLU A 54 -14.14 -1.25 7.87
CA GLU A 54 -13.14 -1.88 7.03
C GLU A 54 -12.17 -2.73 7.85
N SER A 55 -11.50 -3.64 7.15
CA SER A 55 -10.40 -4.45 7.65
C SER A 55 -9.36 -4.54 6.54
N THR A 56 -8.37 -3.68 6.60
CA THR A 56 -7.34 -3.60 5.57
C THR A 56 -6.20 -4.56 5.89
N GLY A 57 -5.54 -5.09 4.86
CA GLY A 57 -4.26 -5.79 4.99
C GLY A 57 -3.07 -4.87 4.71
N LEU A 58 -3.28 -3.83 3.89
CA LEU A 58 -2.34 -2.72 3.69
C LEU A 58 -2.93 -1.40 4.16
N SER A 59 -2.14 -0.58 4.83
CA SER A 59 -2.55 0.76 5.28
C SER A 59 -3.00 1.64 4.12
N ARG A 60 -2.39 1.48 2.93
CA ARG A 60 -2.79 2.18 1.70
C ARG A 60 -4.23 1.91 1.26
N PHE A 61 -4.82 0.79 1.67
CA PHE A 61 -6.20 0.48 1.32
C PHE A 61 -7.24 1.13 2.25
N LEU A 62 -6.80 1.90 3.24
CA LEU A 62 -7.68 2.66 4.15
C LEU A 62 -8.61 3.60 3.35
N GLY A 63 -9.89 3.30 3.32
CA GLY A 63 -10.88 3.99 2.50
C GLY A 63 -10.60 3.96 0.99
N ALA A 64 -9.68 3.13 0.48
CA ALA A 64 -9.33 3.12 -0.94
C ALA A 64 -10.45 2.54 -1.81
N ASN A 65 -11.22 1.62 -1.25
CA ASN A 65 -12.33 0.97 -1.94
C ASN A 65 -13.50 1.92 -2.20
N ASP A 66 -13.61 3.05 -1.49
CA ASP A 66 -14.76 3.98 -1.60
C ASP A 66 -14.94 4.53 -2.99
N TYR A 67 -13.84 4.90 -3.64
CA TYR A 67 -13.87 5.42 -5.00
C TYR A 67 -14.32 4.31 -5.96
N SER A 68 -13.80 3.09 -5.75
CA SER A 68 -14.07 1.93 -6.59
C SER A 68 -15.51 1.45 -6.52
N VAL A 69 -16.07 1.28 -5.32
CA VAL A 69 -17.45 0.83 -5.14
C VAL A 69 -18.43 1.85 -5.70
N ARG A 70 -18.16 3.14 -5.48
CA ARG A 70 -19.01 4.22 -6.00
C ARG A 70 -19.03 4.23 -7.54
N LYS A 71 -17.87 4.10 -8.18
CA LYS A 71 -17.75 4.00 -9.63
C LYS A 71 -18.36 2.72 -10.20
N GLY A 72 -18.15 1.58 -9.53
CA GLY A 72 -18.73 0.31 -9.92
C GLY A 72 -20.26 0.30 -9.87
N VAL A 73 -20.84 0.83 -8.78
CA VAL A 73 -22.30 0.97 -8.63
C VAL A 73 -22.87 1.99 -9.62
N GLU A 74 -22.19 3.12 -9.85
CA GLU A 74 -22.55 4.10 -10.89
C GLU A 74 -22.60 3.47 -12.28
N TYR A 75 -21.58 2.68 -12.63
CA TYR A 75 -21.45 2.05 -13.94
C TYR A 75 -22.46 0.93 -14.16
N VAL A 76 -22.63 0.02 -13.20
CA VAL A 76 -23.59 -1.10 -13.31
C VAL A 76 -25.03 -0.61 -13.19
N GLY A 77 -25.25 0.41 -12.36
CA GLY A 77 -26.57 0.92 -12.01
C GLY A 77 -27.26 0.07 -10.95
N VAL A 78 -27.71 0.72 -9.86
CA VAL A 78 -28.36 0.05 -8.72
C VAL A 78 -29.55 -0.83 -9.15
N GLY A 79 -30.32 -0.42 -10.16
CA GLY A 79 -31.46 -1.21 -10.67
C GLY A 79 -31.07 -2.54 -11.33
N ASN A 80 -29.80 -2.72 -11.71
CA ASN A 80 -29.27 -3.96 -12.29
C ASN A 80 -28.57 -4.84 -11.24
N LEU A 81 -28.58 -4.46 -9.96
CA LEU A 81 -27.99 -5.20 -8.86
C LEU A 81 -29.08 -5.98 -8.12
N HIS A 82 -28.86 -7.28 -7.93
CA HIS A 82 -29.84 -8.19 -7.35
C HIS A 82 -29.22 -9.03 -6.23
N PRO A 83 -30.04 -9.59 -5.32
CA PRO A 83 -29.57 -10.53 -4.32
C PRO A 83 -28.76 -11.66 -4.96
N GLY A 84 -27.58 -11.95 -4.42
CA GLY A 84 -26.69 -12.99 -4.93
C GLY A 84 -25.76 -12.56 -6.06
N ASP A 85 -25.83 -11.32 -6.56
CA ASP A 85 -24.86 -10.83 -7.54
C ASP A 85 -23.48 -10.60 -6.90
N VAL A 86 -22.41 -10.83 -7.68
CA VAL A 86 -21.04 -10.41 -7.36
C VAL A 86 -20.44 -9.76 -8.60
N VAL A 87 -19.95 -8.54 -8.44
CA VAL A 87 -19.39 -7.71 -9.52
C VAL A 87 -17.88 -7.59 -9.35
N LEU A 88 -17.13 -7.86 -10.42
CA LEU A 88 -15.69 -7.68 -10.55
C LEU A 88 -15.37 -6.37 -11.28
N MET A 89 -14.45 -5.60 -10.71
CA MET A 89 -13.86 -4.43 -11.34
C MET A 89 -12.35 -4.41 -11.11
N ASN A 90 -11.59 -4.20 -12.19
CA ASN A 90 -10.15 -3.95 -12.12
C ASN A 90 -9.69 -2.82 -13.07
N TYR A 91 -10.62 -2.12 -13.73
CA TYR A 91 -10.28 -0.99 -14.60
C TYR A 91 -9.65 0.16 -13.78
N PRO A 92 -8.33 0.44 -13.90
CA PRO A 92 -7.58 1.19 -12.89
C PRO A 92 -8.12 2.58 -12.54
N TYR A 93 -8.58 3.31 -13.56
CA TYR A 93 -9.13 4.66 -13.43
C TYR A 93 -10.39 4.74 -12.56
N TRP A 94 -11.12 3.63 -12.43
CA TRP A 94 -12.31 3.51 -11.57
C TRP A 94 -12.00 2.68 -10.34
N ASN A 95 -11.21 1.63 -10.50
CA ASN A 95 -10.80 0.72 -9.45
C ASN A 95 -9.88 1.36 -8.43
N ALA A 96 -9.25 2.50 -8.70
CA ALA A 96 -8.35 3.16 -7.75
C ALA A 96 -7.16 2.28 -7.31
N ALA A 97 -6.73 1.37 -8.19
CA ALA A 97 -5.61 0.45 -8.03
C ALA A 97 -5.16 -0.03 -9.41
N HIS A 98 -4.08 -0.80 -9.49
CA HIS A 98 -3.62 -1.33 -10.78
C HIS A 98 -4.49 -2.51 -11.22
N SER A 99 -4.29 -2.98 -12.45
CA SER A 99 -5.17 -3.97 -13.10
C SER A 99 -5.21 -5.33 -12.41
N TYR A 100 -4.22 -5.67 -11.58
CA TYR A 100 -4.16 -6.96 -10.88
C TYR A 100 -4.82 -6.91 -9.51
N ASP A 101 -5.09 -5.72 -8.97
CA ASP A 101 -5.86 -5.56 -7.74
C ASP A 101 -7.36 -5.67 -8.05
N ALA A 102 -7.86 -6.90 -8.17
CA ALA A 102 -9.24 -7.18 -8.51
C ALA A 102 -10.17 -6.82 -7.33
N THR A 103 -11.04 -5.85 -7.55
CA THR A 103 -12.09 -5.48 -6.59
C THR A 103 -13.37 -6.23 -6.92
N LEU A 104 -13.84 -7.04 -5.98
CA LEU A 104 -15.17 -7.63 -6.02
C LEU A 104 -16.08 -6.93 -5.01
N PHE A 105 -17.31 -6.60 -5.42
CA PHE A 105 -18.35 -6.13 -4.50
C PHE A 105 -19.67 -6.83 -4.74
N ALA A 106 -20.48 -6.89 -3.68
CA ALA A 106 -21.81 -7.49 -3.71
C ALA A 106 -22.84 -6.62 -2.97
N PRO A 107 -24.05 -6.44 -3.52
CA PRO A 107 -25.16 -5.80 -2.82
C PRO A 107 -25.76 -6.75 -1.77
N VAL A 108 -26.12 -6.22 -0.61
CA VAL A 108 -26.70 -6.99 0.50
C VAL A 108 -28.16 -6.59 0.70
N PHE A 109 -29.05 -7.58 0.81
CA PHE A 109 -30.49 -7.37 0.92
C PHE A 109 -31.07 -8.04 2.17
N ASP A 110 -32.01 -7.36 2.81
CA ASP A 110 -32.94 -7.86 3.84
C ASP A 110 -34.32 -7.27 3.51
N ASP A 111 -35.05 -7.96 2.62
CA ASP A 111 -36.18 -7.48 1.79
C ASP A 111 -35.87 -6.29 0.86
N GLU A 112 -35.09 -5.31 1.33
CA GLU A 112 -34.58 -4.16 0.59
C GLU A 112 -33.04 -4.09 0.67
N LEU A 113 -32.42 -3.24 -0.14
CA LEU A 113 -30.98 -3.03 -0.12
C LEU A 113 -30.56 -2.42 1.23
N ILE A 114 -29.72 -3.15 1.98
CA ILE A 114 -29.21 -2.71 3.29
C ILE A 114 -27.73 -2.30 3.26
N GLY A 115 -27.01 -2.58 2.17
CA GLY A 115 -25.63 -2.13 2.02
C GLY A 115 -24.86 -2.86 0.94
N PHE A 116 -23.54 -2.72 0.97
CA PHE A 116 -22.60 -3.41 0.08
C PHE A 116 -21.42 -3.95 0.88
N VAL A 117 -20.90 -5.08 0.44
CA VAL A 117 -19.63 -5.63 0.90
C VAL A 117 -18.63 -5.64 -0.24
N CYS A 118 -17.36 -5.38 0.07
CA CYS A 118 -16.30 -5.23 -0.91
C CYS A 118 -15.02 -5.93 -0.44
N VAL A 119 -14.34 -6.60 -1.37
CA VAL A 119 -13.03 -7.20 -1.19
C VAL A 119 -12.18 -6.89 -2.41
N ARG A 120 -11.07 -6.19 -2.19
CA ARG A 120 -9.97 -6.04 -3.15
C ARG A 120 -8.87 -7.00 -2.79
N ALA A 121 -8.31 -7.72 -3.76
CA ALA A 121 -7.16 -8.57 -3.55
C ALA A 121 -6.26 -8.59 -4.79
N HIS A 122 -4.96 -8.75 -4.57
CA HIS A 122 -3.97 -8.84 -5.63
C HIS A 122 -3.98 -10.22 -6.31
N TRP A 123 -4.31 -10.27 -7.60
CA TRP A 123 -4.23 -11.47 -8.42
C TRP A 123 -2.88 -11.59 -9.10
N MET A 124 -2.36 -12.82 -9.24
CA MET A 124 -1.02 -13.04 -9.81
C MET A 124 -0.93 -12.80 -11.31
N ASP A 125 -2.02 -13.01 -12.04
CA ASP A 125 -1.98 -12.91 -13.48
C ASP A 125 -3.35 -12.71 -14.16
N LEU A 126 -3.41 -11.72 -15.03
CA LEU A 126 -4.54 -11.44 -15.92
C LEU A 126 -4.12 -11.31 -17.39
N GLY A 127 -3.03 -11.97 -17.81
CA GLY A 127 -2.64 -12.01 -19.21
C GLY A 127 -2.06 -10.70 -19.72
N ALA A 128 -1.36 -9.97 -18.84
CA ALA A 128 -0.61 -8.79 -19.23
C ALA A 128 0.56 -9.17 -20.16
N LYS A 129 1.20 -8.17 -20.79
CA LYS A 129 2.22 -8.39 -21.83
C LYS A 129 3.38 -9.29 -21.37
N ASP A 130 3.72 -9.22 -20.08
CA ASP A 130 4.79 -9.99 -19.45
C ASP A 130 4.26 -10.73 -18.21
N PRO A 131 4.86 -11.88 -17.84
CA PRO A 131 4.48 -12.60 -16.64
C PRO A 131 4.94 -11.92 -15.35
N GLY A 132 4.14 -12.04 -14.29
CA GLY A 132 4.38 -11.30 -13.05
C GLY A 132 4.10 -9.81 -13.27
N TYR A 133 4.96 -8.95 -12.72
CA TYR A 133 4.76 -7.50 -12.82
C TYR A 133 5.18 -6.93 -14.16
N VAL A 134 4.37 -6.00 -14.68
CA VAL A 134 4.70 -5.21 -15.87
C VAL A 134 5.38 -3.92 -15.43
N LEU A 135 6.66 -3.78 -15.79
CA LEU A 135 7.52 -2.71 -15.26
C LEU A 135 7.75 -1.56 -16.24
N ASP A 136 7.36 -1.75 -17.49
CA ASP A 136 7.67 -0.90 -18.65
C ASP A 136 6.46 -0.80 -19.61
N SER A 137 5.23 -0.97 -19.11
CA SER A 137 4.05 -0.67 -19.91
C SER A 137 3.98 0.83 -20.21
N ILE A 138 3.65 1.15 -21.45
CA ILE A 138 3.41 2.52 -21.94
C ILE A 138 1.94 2.78 -22.27
N ASP A 139 1.11 1.74 -22.22
CA ASP A 139 -0.32 1.79 -22.48
C ASP A 139 -1.04 0.78 -21.57
N MET A 140 -2.20 1.17 -21.03
CA MET A 140 -3.07 0.32 -20.21
C MET A 140 -3.36 -1.06 -20.83
N HIS A 141 -3.46 -1.16 -22.16
CA HIS A 141 -3.75 -2.43 -22.85
C HIS A 141 -2.60 -3.45 -22.75
N GLN A 142 -1.43 -3.03 -22.26
CA GLN A 142 -0.33 -3.93 -21.94
C GLN A 142 -0.44 -4.53 -20.53
N GLU A 143 -1.39 -4.06 -19.70
CA GLU A 143 -1.52 -4.36 -18.28
C GLU A 143 -2.53 -5.49 -17.98
N GLY A 144 -3.00 -6.19 -19.02
CA GLY A 144 -3.82 -7.39 -18.91
C GLY A 144 -5.31 -7.17 -19.14
N LEU A 145 -6.09 -8.20 -18.83
CA LEU A 145 -7.52 -8.25 -19.06
C LEU A 145 -8.28 -7.30 -18.13
N ILE A 146 -9.20 -6.51 -18.70
CA ILE A 146 -9.94 -5.47 -17.98
C ILE A 146 -11.43 -5.81 -17.86
N PHE A 147 -11.94 -5.66 -16.64
CA PHE A 147 -13.32 -5.77 -16.23
C PHE A 147 -13.76 -4.44 -15.59
N PRO A 148 -14.69 -3.68 -16.21
CA PRO A 148 -15.09 -2.37 -15.73
C PRO A 148 -16.22 -2.40 -14.67
N GLY A 149 -16.79 -3.58 -14.41
CA GLY A 149 -17.98 -3.77 -13.56
C GLY A 149 -18.77 -5.01 -13.99
N THR A 150 -18.07 -6.13 -14.18
CA THR A 150 -18.62 -7.35 -14.79
C THR A 150 -19.14 -8.30 -13.73
N LYS A 151 -20.37 -8.82 -13.89
CA LYS A 151 -20.88 -9.85 -12.98
C LYS A 151 -20.11 -11.16 -13.16
N VAL A 152 -19.49 -11.64 -12.09
CA VAL A 152 -18.86 -12.96 -12.01
C VAL A 152 -19.79 -13.99 -11.35
N VAL A 153 -20.78 -13.51 -10.60
CA VAL A 153 -21.91 -14.29 -10.12
C VAL A 153 -23.18 -13.47 -10.38
N SER A 154 -24.20 -14.09 -10.95
CA SER A 154 -25.48 -13.48 -11.26
C SER A 154 -26.58 -14.23 -10.51
N ARG A 155 -27.28 -13.56 -9.60
CA ARG A 155 -28.38 -14.13 -8.79
C ARG A 155 -28.01 -15.44 -8.09
N GLY A 156 -26.79 -15.53 -7.57
CA GLY A 156 -26.27 -16.71 -6.88
C GLY A 156 -25.55 -17.73 -7.78
N GLU A 157 -25.68 -17.63 -9.10
CA GLU A 157 -25.08 -18.58 -10.04
C GLU A 157 -23.81 -18.01 -10.70
N PRO A 158 -22.69 -18.76 -10.73
CA PRO A 158 -21.48 -18.33 -11.42
C PRO A 158 -21.73 -18.04 -12.91
N VAL A 159 -21.17 -16.94 -13.41
CA VAL A 159 -21.23 -16.60 -14.84
C VAL A 159 -20.11 -17.34 -15.57
N HIS A 160 -20.42 -18.54 -16.06
CA HIS A 160 -19.45 -19.49 -16.60
C HIS A 160 -18.52 -18.88 -17.67
N GLU A 161 -19.06 -18.10 -18.59
CA GLU A 161 -18.32 -17.49 -19.70
C GLU A 161 -17.26 -16.51 -19.19
N ILE A 162 -17.55 -15.78 -18.11
CA ILE A 162 -16.60 -14.83 -17.51
C ILE A 162 -15.50 -15.58 -16.77
N HIS A 163 -15.85 -16.66 -16.07
CA HIS A 163 -14.86 -17.51 -15.38
C HIS A 163 -13.90 -18.15 -16.38
N GLU A 164 -14.40 -18.66 -17.51
CA GLU A 164 -13.56 -19.24 -18.56
C GLU A 164 -12.71 -18.18 -19.29
N LEU A 165 -13.22 -16.96 -19.45
CA LEU A 165 -12.43 -15.84 -19.98
C LEU A 165 -11.23 -15.53 -19.06
N ILE A 166 -11.45 -15.45 -17.75
CA ILE A 166 -10.37 -15.27 -16.76
C ILE A 166 -9.38 -16.44 -16.84
N ARG A 167 -9.91 -17.67 -16.83
CA ARG A 167 -9.12 -18.91 -16.83
C ARG A 167 -8.16 -18.98 -18.02
N PHE A 168 -8.65 -18.81 -19.23
CA PHE A 168 -7.86 -19.02 -20.44
C PHE A 168 -6.98 -17.84 -20.82
N ASN A 169 -7.13 -16.68 -20.16
CA ASN A 169 -6.24 -15.54 -20.29
C ASN A 169 -5.21 -15.46 -19.16
N SER A 170 -5.12 -16.48 -18.30
CA SER A 170 -4.13 -16.55 -17.23
C SER A 170 -3.13 -17.69 -17.46
N ARG A 171 -1.86 -17.40 -17.19
CA ARG A 171 -0.73 -18.30 -17.05
C ARG A 171 -0.76 -19.05 -15.71
N MET A 172 -1.57 -18.59 -14.75
CA MET A 172 -1.76 -19.17 -13.42
C MET A 172 -3.25 -19.34 -13.09
N PRO A 173 -4.00 -20.11 -13.90
CA PRO A 173 -5.46 -20.14 -13.83
C PRO A 173 -5.99 -20.74 -12.52
N ASN A 174 -5.26 -21.67 -11.89
CA ASN A 174 -5.72 -22.31 -10.66
C ASN A 174 -5.65 -21.33 -9.48
N GLU A 175 -4.56 -20.58 -9.40
CA GLU A 175 -4.32 -19.56 -8.38
C GLU A 175 -5.34 -18.42 -8.54
N VAL A 176 -5.52 -17.92 -9.76
CA VAL A 176 -6.46 -16.83 -10.05
C VAL A 176 -7.91 -17.21 -9.77
N LEU A 177 -8.37 -18.38 -10.23
CA LEU A 177 -9.73 -18.84 -9.92
C LEU A 177 -9.88 -19.20 -8.43
N GLY A 178 -8.82 -19.69 -7.78
CA GLY A 178 -8.79 -19.93 -6.35
C GLY A 178 -9.03 -18.64 -5.56
N ASP A 179 -8.31 -17.57 -5.90
CA ASP A 179 -8.45 -16.26 -5.25
C ASP A 179 -9.80 -15.60 -5.57
N LEU A 180 -10.32 -15.74 -6.80
CA LEU A 180 -11.69 -15.33 -7.14
C LEU A 180 -12.72 -16.00 -6.21
N HIS A 181 -12.62 -17.32 -6.02
CA HIS A 181 -13.52 -18.04 -5.11
C HIS A 181 -13.33 -17.65 -3.64
N ALA A 182 -12.09 -17.38 -3.22
CA ALA A 182 -11.79 -16.89 -1.87
C ALA A 182 -12.44 -15.52 -1.61
N GLN A 183 -12.37 -14.59 -2.57
CA GLN A 183 -13.06 -13.30 -2.50
C GLN A 183 -14.58 -13.47 -2.45
N ILE A 184 -15.16 -14.34 -3.30
CA ILE A 184 -16.60 -14.65 -3.26
C ILE A 184 -16.99 -15.20 -1.88
N ALA A 185 -16.21 -16.12 -1.31
CA ALA A 185 -16.47 -16.70 0.01
C ALA A 185 -16.46 -15.62 1.12
N ALA A 186 -15.50 -14.70 1.07
CA ALA A 186 -15.41 -13.57 1.98
C ALA A 186 -16.62 -12.62 1.85
N LEU A 187 -17.04 -12.28 0.62
CA LEU A 187 -18.25 -11.47 0.39
C LEU A 187 -19.51 -12.14 0.94
N ARG A 188 -19.68 -13.45 0.70
CA ARG A 188 -20.81 -14.21 1.25
C ARG A 188 -20.80 -14.25 2.78
N MET A 189 -19.62 -14.23 3.41
CA MET A 189 -19.53 -14.12 4.87
C MET A 189 -20.06 -12.77 5.34
N GLY A 190 -19.62 -11.67 4.71
CA GLY A 190 -20.08 -10.33 5.01
C GLY A 190 -21.59 -10.17 4.83
N GLU A 191 -22.14 -10.65 3.70
CA GLU A 191 -23.58 -10.65 3.41
C GLU A 191 -24.37 -11.31 4.55
N ARG A 192 -24.02 -12.54 4.93
CA ARG A 192 -24.73 -13.27 5.99
C ARG A 192 -24.71 -12.52 7.31
N ARG A 193 -23.55 -11.98 7.70
CA ARG A 193 -23.41 -11.25 8.97
C ARG A 193 -24.19 -9.94 9.01
N LEU A 194 -24.25 -9.22 7.89
CA LEU A 194 -25.06 -8.01 7.80
C LEU A 194 -26.56 -8.33 7.86
N VAL A 195 -27.00 -9.40 7.21
CA VAL A 195 -28.39 -9.88 7.32
C VAL A 195 -28.70 -10.31 8.75
N ASP A 196 -27.83 -11.10 9.40
CA ASP A 196 -27.98 -11.51 10.81
C ASP A 196 -28.13 -10.28 11.73
N LEU A 197 -27.32 -9.24 11.50
CA LEU A 197 -27.37 -7.99 12.26
C LEU A 197 -28.70 -7.26 12.03
N SER A 198 -29.13 -7.14 10.78
CA SER A 198 -30.40 -6.50 10.39
C SER A 198 -31.61 -7.21 11.01
N VAL A 199 -31.67 -8.55 10.91
CA VAL A 199 -32.74 -9.37 11.50
C VAL A 199 -32.77 -9.26 13.02
N ARG A 200 -31.61 -9.17 13.68
CA ARG A 200 -31.51 -9.13 15.14
C ARG A 200 -31.92 -7.79 15.74
N TYR A 201 -31.47 -6.68 15.15
CA TYR A 201 -31.68 -5.33 15.73
C TYR A 201 -32.75 -4.52 14.99
N GLY A 202 -33.18 -4.96 13.82
CA GLY A 202 -34.05 -4.21 12.93
C GLY A 202 -33.25 -3.25 12.05
N ARG A 203 -33.60 -3.23 10.76
CA ARG A 203 -32.95 -2.39 9.74
C ARG A 203 -32.87 -0.91 10.13
N ASP A 204 -33.98 -0.34 10.61
CA ASP A 204 -34.06 1.08 10.93
C ASP A 204 -33.15 1.45 12.11
N THR A 205 -33.02 0.56 13.09
CA THR A 205 -32.09 0.73 14.21
C THR A 205 -30.64 0.63 13.74
N VAL A 206 -30.31 -0.33 12.88
CA VAL A 206 -28.95 -0.45 12.31
C VAL A 206 -28.60 0.80 11.50
N ALA A 207 -29.54 1.34 10.70
CA ALA A 207 -29.36 2.57 9.96
C ALA A 207 -29.13 3.79 10.88
N GLU A 208 -29.92 3.94 11.95
CA GLU A 208 -29.74 5.02 12.95
C GLU A 208 -28.36 4.92 13.63
N VAL A 209 -27.91 3.71 13.96
CA VAL A 209 -26.57 3.50 14.54
C VAL A 209 -25.47 3.90 13.55
N ILE A 210 -25.58 3.49 12.28
CA ILE A 210 -24.59 3.84 11.26
C ILE A 210 -24.49 5.37 11.12
N ASP A 211 -25.62 6.07 11.09
CA ASP A 211 -25.64 7.54 11.07
C ASP A 211 -24.94 8.14 12.28
N THR A 212 -25.30 7.68 13.48
CA THR A 212 -24.69 8.15 14.74
C THR A 212 -23.17 7.94 14.75
N VAL A 213 -22.69 6.77 14.35
CA VAL A 213 -21.26 6.43 14.34
C VAL A 213 -20.47 7.29 13.34
N ILE A 214 -21.07 7.60 12.19
CA ILE A 214 -20.46 8.49 11.19
C ILE A 214 -20.40 9.92 11.72
N GLU A 215 -21.47 10.42 12.35
CA GLU A 215 -21.52 11.77 12.95
C GLU A 215 -20.49 11.93 14.07
N VAL A 216 -20.33 10.92 14.93
CA VAL A 216 -19.31 10.91 15.99
C VAL A 216 -17.90 10.96 15.41
N ALA A 217 -17.64 10.19 14.34
CA ALA A 217 -16.33 10.20 13.67
C ALA A 217 -16.03 11.54 12.99
N GLU A 218 -17.04 12.19 12.41
CA GLU A 218 -16.91 13.53 11.84
C GLU A 218 -16.58 14.56 12.92
N ALA A 219 -17.27 14.53 14.06
CA ALA A 219 -16.99 15.40 15.20
C ALA A 219 -15.58 15.19 15.76
N SER A 220 -15.16 13.93 16.01
CA SER A 220 -13.81 13.62 16.50
C SER A 220 -12.73 14.11 15.53
N THR A 221 -12.96 13.93 14.23
CA THR A 221 -12.03 14.39 13.20
C THR A 221 -11.94 15.92 13.16
N ALA A 222 -13.07 16.62 13.30
CA ALA A 222 -13.10 18.07 13.35
C ALA A 222 -12.34 18.63 14.58
N ASP A 223 -12.54 18.02 15.76
CA ASP A 223 -11.82 18.38 16.98
C ASP A 223 -10.30 18.15 16.84
N ALA A 224 -9.91 16.99 16.30
CA ALA A 224 -8.51 16.66 16.07
C ALA A 224 -7.86 17.64 15.07
N LEU A 225 -8.57 18.00 13.99
CA LEU A 225 -8.10 18.92 12.97
C LEU A 225 -7.95 20.36 13.50
N ALA A 226 -8.86 20.80 14.37
CA ALA A 226 -8.77 22.10 15.04
C ALA A 226 -7.55 22.21 15.98
N ALA A 227 -7.08 21.08 16.52
CA ALA A 227 -5.89 20.99 17.35
C ALA A 227 -4.57 20.91 16.56
N LEU A 228 -4.62 20.78 15.23
CA LEU A 228 -3.42 20.83 14.38
C LEU A 228 -2.98 22.28 14.15
N PRO A 229 -1.68 22.53 13.89
CA PRO A 229 -1.22 23.81 13.36
C PRO A 229 -2.03 24.20 12.12
N GLN A 230 -2.47 25.46 12.07
CA GLN A 230 -3.18 26.01 10.93
C GLN A 230 -2.15 26.66 9.99
N GLY A 231 -2.24 26.39 8.70
CA GLY A 231 -1.24 26.85 7.75
C GLY A 231 -1.27 26.12 6.42
N SER A 232 -0.30 26.45 5.57
CA SER A 232 -0.10 25.83 4.27
C SER A 232 1.39 25.56 4.05
N TRP A 233 1.73 24.32 3.70
CA TRP A 233 3.10 23.89 3.52
C TRP A 233 3.25 23.15 2.21
N THR A 234 4.33 23.45 1.49
CA THR A 234 4.63 22.84 0.19
C THR A 234 5.90 22.02 0.29
N ALA A 235 5.90 20.82 -0.28
CA ALA A 235 7.11 20.03 -0.46
C ALA A 235 7.25 19.55 -1.90
N GLU A 236 8.50 19.25 -2.28
CA GLU A 236 8.85 18.58 -3.53
C GLU A 236 9.68 17.32 -3.24
N ASP A 237 9.50 16.32 -4.09
CA ASP A 237 10.26 15.08 -4.12
C ASP A 237 10.23 14.47 -5.53
N TRP A 238 10.97 13.39 -5.74
CA TRP A 238 11.14 12.77 -7.04
C TRP A 238 10.93 11.26 -6.98
N LEU A 239 10.32 10.73 -8.05
CA LEU A 239 10.52 9.36 -8.47
C LEU A 239 11.77 9.29 -9.33
N ASP A 240 12.58 8.25 -9.13
CA ASP A 240 13.88 8.14 -9.78
C ASP A 240 13.81 7.94 -11.31
N ASP A 241 12.72 7.33 -11.78
CA ASP A 241 12.42 6.98 -13.17
C ASP A 241 10.94 6.53 -13.30
N ASP A 242 10.47 6.38 -14.54
CA ASP A 242 9.15 5.82 -14.88
C ASP A 242 9.20 4.35 -15.35
N GLY A 243 10.37 3.72 -15.39
CA GLY A 243 10.56 2.35 -15.89
C GLY A 243 10.77 2.23 -17.40
N VAL A 244 10.61 3.32 -18.16
CA VAL A 244 10.80 3.37 -19.62
C VAL A 244 11.95 4.32 -19.98
N THR A 245 12.00 5.46 -19.30
CA THR A 245 13.03 6.49 -19.37
C THR A 245 13.80 6.55 -18.05
N GLY A 246 15.05 7.02 -18.10
CA GLY A 246 15.86 7.25 -16.90
C GLY A 246 15.67 8.62 -16.27
N ASP A 247 14.65 9.38 -16.69
CA ASP A 247 14.44 10.76 -16.24
C ASP A 247 13.66 10.79 -14.93
N PRO A 248 14.11 11.57 -13.93
CA PRO A 248 13.39 11.67 -12.66
C PRO A 248 12.05 12.38 -12.85
N VAL A 249 11.01 11.88 -12.20
CA VAL A 249 9.66 12.45 -12.28
C VAL A 249 9.36 13.30 -11.05
N LYS A 250 9.10 14.58 -11.28
CA LYS A 250 8.83 15.56 -10.22
C LYS A 250 7.46 15.32 -9.59
N MET A 251 7.43 15.31 -8.27
CA MET A 251 6.22 15.33 -7.46
C MET A 251 6.22 16.57 -6.56
N ARG A 252 5.06 17.21 -6.43
CA ARG A 252 4.85 18.38 -5.58
C ARG A 252 3.52 18.24 -4.87
N VAL A 253 3.49 18.60 -3.60
CA VAL A 253 2.25 18.69 -2.84
C VAL A 253 2.22 19.97 -2.03
N THR A 254 1.04 20.55 -1.89
CA THR A 254 0.74 21.59 -0.90
C THR A 254 -0.36 21.08 0.01
N VAL A 255 -0.11 21.07 1.31
CA VAL A 255 -1.08 20.68 2.33
C VAL A 255 -1.52 21.91 3.09
N THR A 256 -2.81 22.20 3.07
CA THR A 256 -3.42 23.35 3.76
C THR A 256 -4.38 22.87 4.81
N ILE A 257 -4.17 23.28 6.07
CA ILE A 257 -5.11 23.08 7.18
C ILE A 257 -5.64 24.44 7.57
N ALA A 258 -6.92 24.67 7.29
CA ALA A 258 -7.62 25.92 7.59
C ALA A 258 -9.13 25.71 7.57
N ASP A 259 -9.86 26.55 8.30
CA ASP A 259 -11.33 26.64 8.25
C ASP A 259 -12.05 25.30 8.46
N GLY A 260 -11.51 24.43 9.31
CA GLY A 260 -12.07 23.10 9.59
C GLY A 260 -11.89 22.09 8.46
N THR A 261 -10.98 22.34 7.51
CA THR A 261 -10.69 21.47 6.37
C THR A 261 -9.19 21.20 6.20
N CYS A 262 -8.86 20.07 5.61
CA CYS A 262 -7.53 19.73 5.15
C CYS A 262 -7.55 19.54 3.63
N VAL A 263 -6.81 20.38 2.91
CA VAL A 263 -6.68 20.30 1.45
C VAL A 263 -5.30 19.76 1.11
N VAL A 264 -5.24 18.62 0.40
CA VAL A 264 -4.02 18.05 -0.17
C VAL A 264 -4.05 18.30 -1.68
N ASP A 265 -3.20 19.20 -2.15
CA ASP A 265 -3.17 19.66 -3.55
C ASP A 265 -1.87 19.26 -4.24
N PHE A 266 -1.97 18.48 -5.31
CA PHE A 266 -0.83 17.97 -6.09
C PHE A 266 -0.45 18.87 -7.29
N ALA A 267 -1.00 20.08 -7.37
CA ALA A 267 -0.64 21.05 -8.41
C ALA A 267 0.87 21.31 -8.48
N GLY A 268 1.38 21.36 -9.72
CA GLY A 268 2.82 21.53 -10.01
C GLY A 268 3.65 20.23 -10.01
N SER A 269 2.99 19.08 -9.86
CA SER A 269 3.58 17.77 -10.20
C SER A 269 3.69 17.57 -11.71
N SER A 270 4.51 16.62 -12.15
CA SER A 270 4.65 16.30 -13.57
C SER A 270 3.32 15.89 -14.25
N PRO A 271 3.18 16.17 -15.56
CA PRO A 271 2.21 15.47 -16.41
C PRO A 271 2.35 13.95 -16.31
N ALA A 272 1.34 13.22 -16.76
CA ALA A 272 1.45 11.77 -16.91
C ALA A 272 2.66 11.42 -17.78
N VAL A 273 3.40 10.40 -17.35
CA VAL A 273 4.61 9.90 -18.01
C VAL A 273 4.31 8.63 -18.79
N ALA A 274 5.25 8.20 -19.64
CA ALA A 274 5.04 7.06 -20.50
C ALA A 274 4.90 5.77 -19.67
N GLY A 275 5.84 5.54 -18.74
CA GLY A 275 5.88 4.30 -17.97
C GLY A 275 4.79 4.15 -16.90
N PRO A 276 4.68 2.97 -16.26
CA PRO A 276 3.50 2.57 -15.49
C PRO A 276 3.46 3.11 -14.05
N VAL A 277 3.98 4.32 -13.83
CA VAL A 277 4.00 4.97 -12.52
C VAL A 277 2.83 5.96 -12.34
N ASN A 278 1.97 6.14 -13.34
CA ASN A 278 0.84 7.07 -13.22
C ASN A 278 -0.23 6.53 -12.25
N LEU A 279 -0.71 7.37 -11.34
CA LEU A 279 -1.72 7.00 -10.36
C LEU A 279 -3.13 7.32 -10.85
N PRO A 280 -4.07 6.38 -10.78
CA PRO A 280 -5.49 6.69 -10.81
C PRO A 280 -5.88 7.66 -9.69
N LEU A 281 -6.82 8.57 -9.95
CA LEU A 281 -7.24 9.58 -8.97
C LEU A 281 -7.69 8.98 -7.63
N GLY A 282 -8.42 7.85 -7.66
CA GLY A 282 -8.85 7.20 -6.43
C GLY A 282 -7.69 6.72 -5.55
N ALA A 283 -6.56 6.29 -6.14
CA ALA A 283 -5.35 5.92 -5.40
C ALA A 283 -4.65 7.14 -4.80
N THR A 284 -4.67 8.27 -5.50
CA THR A 284 -4.20 9.57 -4.98
C THR A 284 -5.04 10.01 -3.76
N ILE A 285 -6.37 9.87 -3.84
CA ILE A 285 -7.28 10.14 -2.71
C ILE A 285 -6.97 9.22 -1.52
N ALA A 286 -6.83 7.92 -1.77
CA ALA A 286 -6.50 6.94 -0.73
C ALA A 286 -5.17 7.27 -0.02
N THR A 287 -4.16 7.67 -0.78
CA THR A 287 -2.85 8.08 -0.23
C THR A 287 -3.01 9.25 0.75
N ALA A 288 -3.77 10.28 0.37
CA ALA A 288 -4.04 11.41 1.25
C ALA A 288 -4.88 11.04 2.47
N ARG A 289 -5.81 10.08 2.35
CA ARG A 289 -6.61 9.56 3.46
C ARG A 289 -5.75 8.90 4.54
N VAL A 290 -4.73 8.14 4.15
CA VAL A 290 -3.79 7.53 5.11
C VAL A 290 -3.08 8.62 5.91
N ALA A 291 -2.50 9.62 5.25
CA ALA A 291 -1.82 10.72 5.91
C ALA A 291 -2.76 11.50 6.85
N PHE A 292 -3.96 11.82 6.35
CA PHE A 292 -4.95 12.58 7.10
C PHE A 292 -5.43 11.84 8.35
N LYS A 293 -5.76 10.55 8.22
CA LYS A 293 -6.17 9.71 9.35
C LYS A 293 -5.08 9.60 10.42
N ALA A 294 -3.82 9.45 9.98
CA ALA A 294 -2.69 9.30 10.89
C ALA A 294 -2.46 10.53 11.78
N ILE A 295 -2.70 11.74 11.26
CA ILE A 295 -2.49 13.00 12.02
C ILE A 295 -3.73 13.46 12.79
N THR A 296 -4.92 12.92 12.48
CA THR A 296 -6.19 13.31 13.14
C THR A 296 -6.65 12.25 14.14
N THR A 297 -7.06 11.08 13.66
CA THR A 297 -7.74 10.05 14.47
C THR A 297 -7.08 8.67 14.33
N PRO A 298 -5.76 8.52 14.58
CA PRO A 298 -5.02 7.28 14.27
C PRO A 298 -5.49 6.04 15.06
N GLY A 299 -6.13 6.22 16.22
CA GLY A 299 -6.59 5.12 17.08
C GLY A 299 -8.03 4.66 16.82
N GLU A 300 -8.77 5.34 15.95
CA GLU A 300 -10.19 5.05 15.70
C GLU A 300 -10.39 4.21 14.43
N ALA A 301 -11.29 3.22 14.49
CA ALA A 301 -11.66 2.43 13.33
C ALA A 301 -12.29 3.32 12.24
N ALA A 302 -11.80 3.21 11.00
CA ALA A 302 -12.19 4.11 9.93
C ALA A 302 -13.63 3.88 9.44
N ASN A 303 -14.26 4.99 9.07
CA ASN A 303 -15.59 5.08 8.46
C ASN A 303 -15.67 6.39 7.66
N ALA A 304 -16.80 6.66 7.00
CA ALA A 304 -16.97 7.83 6.15
C ALA A 304 -16.76 9.18 6.86
N GLY A 305 -17.12 9.29 8.14
CA GLY A 305 -17.02 10.52 8.94
C GLY A 305 -15.57 10.98 9.11
N HIS A 306 -14.63 10.04 9.13
CA HIS A 306 -13.20 10.34 9.29
C HIS A 306 -12.54 11.05 8.11
N PHE A 307 -13.24 11.19 7.00
CA PHE A 307 -12.67 11.74 5.77
C PHE A 307 -13.46 12.93 5.23
N THR A 308 -14.52 13.39 5.92
CA THR A 308 -15.39 14.48 5.42
C THR A 308 -14.67 15.81 5.28
N ALA A 309 -13.74 16.10 6.21
CA ALA A 309 -12.93 17.32 6.21
C ALA A 309 -11.75 17.29 5.21
N LEU A 310 -11.48 16.16 4.55
CA LEU A 310 -10.38 16.00 3.60
C LEU A 310 -10.82 16.31 2.17
N THR A 311 -10.14 17.25 1.54
CA THR A 311 -10.24 17.53 0.10
C THR A 311 -8.93 17.18 -0.59
N VAL A 312 -8.98 16.43 -1.68
CA VAL A 312 -7.80 16.06 -2.47
C VAL A 312 -7.95 16.62 -3.88
N ARG A 313 -6.89 17.28 -4.39
CA ARG A 313 -6.88 17.91 -5.70
C ARG A 313 -5.72 17.38 -6.53
N ALA A 314 -6.04 16.93 -7.74
CA ALA A 314 -5.07 16.55 -8.77
C ALA A 314 -5.69 16.80 -10.14
N GLU A 315 -4.97 17.51 -11.01
CA GLU A 315 -5.45 17.87 -12.35
C GLU A 315 -5.44 16.63 -13.27
N PRO A 316 -6.53 16.37 -14.03
CA PRO A 316 -6.56 15.27 -14.99
C PRO A 316 -5.38 15.30 -15.97
N GLY A 317 -4.74 14.15 -16.20
CA GLY A 317 -3.57 14.04 -17.08
C GLY A 317 -2.23 14.33 -16.40
N THR A 318 -2.22 14.50 -15.08
CA THR A 318 -0.99 14.53 -14.27
C THR A 318 -0.64 13.13 -13.74
N ILE A 319 0.57 12.96 -13.21
CA ILE A 319 0.99 11.69 -12.59
C ILE A 319 0.10 11.26 -11.40
N PHE A 320 -0.63 12.20 -10.79
CA PHE A 320 -1.56 11.96 -9.68
C PHE A 320 -3.03 11.83 -10.13
N HIS A 321 -3.31 11.94 -11.42
CA HIS A 321 -4.64 11.74 -11.99
C HIS A 321 -4.49 11.21 -13.42
N ALA A 322 -4.06 9.95 -13.50
CA ALA A 322 -3.97 9.21 -14.75
C ALA A 322 -5.32 9.25 -15.48
N VAL A 323 -5.26 9.46 -16.79
CA VAL A 323 -6.41 9.38 -17.69
C VAL A 323 -6.11 8.37 -18.77
N TYR A 324 -7.15 7.70 -19.26
CA TYR A 324 -7.00 6.69 -20.30
C TYR A 324 -6.29 7.27 -21.55
N PRO A 325 -5.29 6.58 -22.14
CA PRO A 325 -4.85 5.20 -21.86
C PRO A 325 -3.53 5.07 -21.04
N ALA A 326 -3.18 6.04 -20.20
CA ALA A 326 -1.92 6.02 -19.44
C ALA A 326 -1.66 4.70 -18.67
N ALA A 327 -0.44 4.20 -18.70
CA ALA A 327 -0.04 3.02 -17.95
C ALA A 327 -0.02 3.29 -16.43
N THR A 328 -0.47 2.34 -15.61
CA THR A 328 -0.65 2.53 -14.15
C THR A 328 -0.17 1.35 -13.30
N PHE A 329 0.49 0.34 -13.89
CA PHE A 329 0.73 -0.94 -13.23
C PHE A 329 1.47 -0.85 -11.88
N THR A 330 2.56 -0.08 -11.79
CA THR A 330 3.44 -0.13 -10.62
C THR A 330 2.92 0.73 -9.46
N GLN A 331 2.37 1.92 -9.68
CA GLN A 331 1.77 2.77 -8.61
C GLN A 331 2.70 3.21 -7.45
N TRP A 332 4.01 2.96 -7.54
CA TRP A 332 5.01 3.35 -6.52
C TRP A 332 5.01 4.86 -6.21
N THR A 333 4.55 5.69 -7.16
CA THR A 333 4.26 7.12 -6.98
C THR A 333 3.50 7.42 -5.69
N GLY A 334 2.47 6.63 -5.35
CA GLY A 334 1.67 6.95 -4.16
C GLY A 334 2.38 6.55 -2.85
N THR A 335 3.36 5.65 -2.92
CA THR A 335 4.20 5.29 -1.76
C THR A 335 5.08 6.48 -1.41
N VAL A 336 5.75 7.02 -2.43
CA VAL A 336 6.58 8.21 -2.26
C VAL A 336 5.73 9.45 -1.97
N ALA A 337 4.51 9.54 -2.52
CA ALA A 337 3.62 10.66 -2.25
C ALA A 337 3.14 10.72 -0.80
N LEU A 338 3.00 9.58 -0.12
CA LEU A 338 2.68 9.56 1.30
C LEU A 338 3.79 10.22 2.13
N GLU A 339 5.06 9.87 1.84
CA GLU A 339 6.24 10.50 2.41
C GLU A 339 6.33 11.99 2.07
N LEU A 340 5.96 12.37 0.83
CA LEU A 340 5.91 13.76 0.39
C LEU A 340 4.85 14.59 1.13
N ILE A 341 3.68 14.02 1.44
CA ILE A 341 2.65 14.67 2.27
C ILE A 341 3.20 14.91 3.67
N TYR A 342 3.85 13.90 4.28
CA TYR A 342 4.48 14.07 5.58
C TYR A 342 5.61 15.09 5.57
N LYS A 343 6.42 15.14 4.50
CA LYS A 343 7.46 16.15 4.31
C LYS A 343 6.90 17.58 4.26
N ALA A 344 5.72 17.76 3.67
CA ALA A 344 5.03 19.06 3.70
C ALA A 344 4.55 19.39 5.12
N LEU A 345 3.83 18.48 5.77
CA LEU A 345 3.30 18.67 7.12
C LEU A 345 4.41 18.90 8.17
N ALA A 346 5.55 18.21 8.06
CA ALA A 346 6.67 18.31 8.99
C ALA A 346 7.27 19.72 9.07
N GLN A 347 7.08 20.57 8.06
CA GLN A 347 7.47 21.99 8.11
C GLN A 347 6.64 22.80 9.11
N GLY A 348 5.39 22.39 9.36
CA GLY A 348 4.47 23.05 10.30
C GLY A 348 4.37 22.39 11.66
N MET A 349 4.78 21.12 11.77
CA MET A 349 4.71 20.35 13.01
C MET A 349 5.92 19.41 13.20
N PRO A 350 7.15 19.93 13.20
CA PRO A 350 8.37 19.12 13.30
C PRO A 350 8.48 18.33 14.62
N ASP A 351 7.81 18.81 15.67
CA ASP A 351 7.75 18.17 16.99
C ASP A 351 6.66 17.10 17.11
N ARG A 352 5.90 16.82 16.04
CA ARG A 352 4.82 15.82 16.03
C ARG A 352 5.01 14.70 15.03
N LEU A 353 5.86 14.90 14.03
CA LEU A 353 6.06 13.95 12.94
C LEU A 353 7.48 13.36 12.97
N PRO A 354 7.62 12.09 12.58
CA PRO A 354 8.94 11.51 12.33
C PRO A 354 9.59 12.13 11.08
N ALA A 355 10.89 11.94 10.94
CA ALA A 355 11.56 12.02 9.65
C ALA A 355 11.04 10.93 8.67
N SER A 356 11.50 10.94 7.43
CA SER A 356 11.08 9.95 6.43
C SER A 356 11.42 8.52 6.86
N SER A 357 10.60 7.54 6.47
CA SER A 357 11.07 6.14 6.46
C SER A 357 12.09 5.92 5.34
N GLY A 358 12.31 4.68 4.89
CA GLY A 358 13.14 4.39 3.71
C GLY A 358 12.60 4.96 2.40
N GLY A 359 11.48 5.68 2.44
CA GLY A 359 10.94 6.44 1.31
C GLY A 359 10.28 5.59 0.22
N ASP A 360 10.26 4.26 0.42
CA ASP A 360 9.76 3.28 -0.52
C ASP A 360 9.31 1.98 0.18
N VAL A 361 8.55 1.14 -0.53
CA VAL A 361 8.39 -0.30 -0.29
C VAL A 361 9.28 -1.02 -1.31
N PRO A 362 10.53 -1.37 -0.99
CA PRO A 362 11.36 -2.09 -1.93
C PRO A 362 10.79 -3.49 -2.16
N GLY A 363 10.49 -3.85 -3.40
CA GLY A 363 9.97 -5.17 -3.74
C GLY A 363 10.87 -5.91 -4.72
N PHE A 364 10.83 -7.24 -4.66
CA PHE A 364 11.31 -8.06 -5.77
C PHE A 364 10.39 -9.24 -6.05
N MET A 365 10.50 -9.77 -7.26
CA MET A 365 9.79 -10.96 -7.70
C MET A 365 10.73 -11.83 -8.52
N MET A 366 10.54 -13.15 -8.43
CA MET A 366 11.11 -14.08 -9.41
C MET A 366 9.99 -14.74 -10.21
N VAL A 367 10.16 -14.75 -11.53
CA VAL A 367 9.35 -15.53 -12.46
C VAL A 367 10.24 -16.62 -13.06
N GLY A 368 9.78 -17.86 -13.06
CA GLY A 368 10.57 -18.96 -13.59
C GLY A 368 9.85 -20.30 -13.54
N VAL A 369 10.59 -21.37 -13.84
CA VAL A 369 10.08 -22.74 -13.74
C VAL A 369 10.73 -23.40 -12.52
N HIS A 370 9.90 -23.94 -11.64
CA HIS A 370 10.35 -24.57 -10.41
C HIS A 370 11.21 -25.80 -10.74
N PRO A 371 12.44 -25.92 -10.19
CA PRO A 371 13.37 -26.98 -10.58
C PRO A 371 12.84 -28.39 -10.28
N ASP A 372 12.17 -28.59 -9.14
CA ASP A 372 11.65 -29.91 -8.76
C ASP A 372 10.30 -30.29 -9.40
N THR A 373 9.38 -29.33 -9.53
CA THR A 373 8.01 -29.63 -9.99
C THR A 373 7.78 -29.36 -11.47
N GLY A 374 8.69 -28.65 -12.15
CA GLY A 374 8.53 -28.23 -13.55
C GLY A 374 7.37 -27.26 -13.80
N LYS A 375 6.83 -26.63 -12.75
CA LYS A 375 5.69 -25.69 -12.85
C LYS A 375 6.18 -24.26 -12.94
N LEU A 376 5.48 -23.42 -13.72
CA LEU A 376 5.68 -21.98 -13.70
C LEU A 376 5.37 -21.44 -12.30
N PHE A 377 6.18 -20.51 -11.81
CA PHE A 377 5.89 -19.72 -10.62
C PHE A 377 6.15 -18.24 -10.90
N ALA A 378 5.45 -17.39 -10.17
CA ALA A 378 5.77 -15.98 -9.97
C ALA A 378 5.55 -15.72 -8.49
N VAL A 379 6.59 -15.31 -7.77
CA VAL A 379 6.50 -15.07 -6.33
C VAL A 379 7.12 -13.72 -6.03
N SER A 380 6.32 -12.85 -5.41
CA SER A 380 6.70 -11.52 -4.97
C SER A 380 7.10 -11.51 -3.50
N ASN A 381 7.98 -10.60 -3.12
CA ASN A 381 8.28 -10.24 -1.75
C ASN A 381 8.45 -8.72 -1.61
N ASN A 382 7.93 -8.16 -0.52
CA ASN A 382 8.25 -6.81 -0.09
C ASN A 382 9.31 -6.87 1.01
N GLU A 383 10.29 -5.98 0.92
CA GLU A 383 11.35 -5.82 1.91
C GLU A 383 11.01 -4.69 2.89
N PRO A 384 11.36 -4.86 4.17
CA PRO A 384 11.27 -3.78 5.14
C PRO A 384 12.38 -2.73 4.95
N VAL A 385 12.13 -1.55 5.48
CA VAL A 385 13.00 -0.38 5.48
C VAL A 385 13.20 0.14 6.91
N GLY A 386 14.05 1.14 7.09
CA GLY A 386 14.08 1.91 8.34
C GLY A 386 12.96 2.94 8.43
N TRP A 387 12.40 3.18 9.61
CA TRP A 387 11.51 4.32 9.87
C TRP A 387 12.28 5.53 10.35
N GLY A 388 11.76 6.74 10.13
CA GLY A 388 12.45 7.95 10.56
C GLY A 388 12.52 8.10 12.07
N GLY A 389 13.60 8.74 12.54
CA GLY A 389 13.72 9.21 13.92
C GLY A 389 12.54 10.12 14.25
N THR A 390 12.04 10.01 15.47
CA THR A 390 10.94 10.85 15.96
C THR A 390 11.48 11.96 16.86
N PRO A 391 10.66 12.94 17.26
CA PRO A 391 11.03 13.93 18.26
C PRO A 391 11.35 13.34 19.65
N HIS A 392 11.07 12.05 19.88
CA HIS A 392 11.09 11.43 21.22
C HIS A 392 11.88 10.13 21.32
N HIS A 393 12.11 9.44 20.22
CA HIS A 393 12.79 8.14 20.17
C HIS A 393 13.28 7.82 18.76
N ASP A 394 14.22 6.89 18.67
CA ASP A 394 14.75 6.38 17.40
C ASP A 394 13.66 5.75 16.53
N GLY A 395 13.87 5.81 15.22
CA GLY A 395 13.04 5.12 14.27
C GLY A 395 13.19 3.60 14.39
N ILE A 396 12.08 2.88 14.30
CA ILE A 396 12.10 1.42 14.26
C ILE A 396 12.72 0.95 12.94
N GLY A 397 13.41 -0.18 12.95
CA GLY A 397 13.91 -0.76 11.71
C GLY A 397 14.72 -2.01 11.95
N PRO A 398 14.70 -2.95 11.00
CA PRO A 398 13.92 -2.93 9.76
C PRO A 398 12.43 -3.23 9.99
N ALA A 399 11.54 -2.42 9.40
CA ALA A 399 10.07 -2.56 9.48
C ALA A 399 9.42 -2.25 8.12
N ASN A 400 8.24 -2.80 7.86
CA ASN A 400 7.53 -2.48 6.62
C ASN A 400 7.22 -0.99 6.52
N HIS A 401 7.33 -0.45 5.30
CA HIS A 401 7.07 0.97 5.03
C HIS A 401 5.68 1.39 5.55
N LEU A 402 5.55 2.66 5.92
CA LEU A 402 4.35 3.23 6.53
C LEU A 402 3.07 3.16 5.67
N ALA A 403 3.20 2.89 4.37
CA ALA A 403 2.07 2.59 3.47
C ALA A 403 1.53 1.15 3.62
N GLN A 404 2.25 0.27 4.31
CA GLN A 404 2.02 -1.17 4.38
C GLN A 404 2.33 -1.74 5.79
N THR A 405 1.98 -1.00 6.85
CA THR A 405 2.39 -1.33 8.24
C THR A 405 1.87 -2.67 8.76
N GLN A 406 0.81 -3.21 8.14
CA GLN A 406 0.21 -4.50 8.49
C GLN A 406 0.68 -5.65 7.60
N ALA A 407 1.45 -5.35 6.55
CA ALA A 407 2.02 -6.36 5.69
C ALA A 407 3.07 -7.17 6.45
N ARG A 408 3.43 -8.33 5.90
CA ARG A 408 4.53 -9.16 6.41
C ARG A 408 5.53 -9.45 5.31
N MET A 409 6.78 -9.61 5.70
CA MET A 409 7.81 -10.16 4.82
C MET A 409 7.60 -11.68 4.68
N THR A 410 7.78 -12.21 3.49
CA THR A 410 7.67 -13.65 3.25
C THR A 410 8.84 -14.38 3.93
N PRO A 411 8.59 -15.49 4.67
CA PRO A 411 9.67 -16.29 5.25
C PRO A 411 10.64 -16.80 4.18
N ILE A 412 11.94 -16.82 4.47
CA ILE A 412 12.97 -17.33 3.55
C ILE A 412 12.65 -18.76 3.12
N GLU A 413 12.27 -19.64 4.05
CA GLU A 413 11.92 -21.03 3.76
C GLU A 413 10.78 -21.15 2.74
N VAL A 414 9.81 -20.24 2.77
CA VAL A 414 8.72 -20.20 1.79
C VAL A 414 9.25 -19.75 0.43
N LEU A 415 10.10 -18.71 0.39
CA LEU A 415 10.70 -18.23 -0.86
C LEU A 415 11.58 -19.32 -1.49
N GLU A 416 12.43 -19.99 -0.72
CA GLU A 416 13.28 -21.08 -1.23
C GLU A 416 12.46 -22.28 -1.70
N ALA A 417 11.42 -22.67 -0.95
CA ALA A 417 10.59 -23.82 -1.29
C ALA A 417 9.62 -23.59 -2.46
N ARG A 418 9.38 -22.33 -2.85
CA ARG A 418 8.41 -21.98 -3.91
C ARG A 418 9.05 -21.41 -5.16
N THR A 419 10.35 -21.13 -5.14
CA THR A 419 11.05 -20.44 -6.23
C THR A 419 12.37 -21.10 -6.58
N GLY A 420 13.15 -20.46 -7.44
CA GLY A 420 14.55 -20.81 -7.69
C GLY A 420 15.55 -19.86 -7.01
N MET A 421 15.15 -19.18 -5.94
CA MET A 421 16.02 -18.33 -5.14
C MET A 421 16.58 -19.09 -3.94
N PHE A 422 17.85 -18.88 -3.65
CA PHE A 422 18.54 -19.35 -2.45
C PHE A 422 19.13 -18.13 -1.73
N PHE A 423 18.84 -17.96 -0.45
CA PHE A 423 19.21 -16.75 0.29
C PHE A 423 20.51 -17.01 1.07
N GLU A 424 21.61 -16.44 0.59
CA GLU A 424 22.93 -16.63 1.19
C GLU A 424 23.14 -15.73 2.42
N ARG A 425 22.40 -14.62 2.50
CA ARG A 425 22.50 -13.64 3.58
C ARG A 425 21.19 -12.88 3.80
N LEU A 426 20.85 -12.65 5.07
CA LEU A 426 19.85 -11.68 5.52
C LEU A 426 20.37 -11.01 6.81
N GLU A 427 20.72 -9.74 6.72
CA GLU A 427 21.38 -9.01 7.82
C GLU A 427 20.87 -7.57 7.91
N ILE A 428 20.96 -6.97 9.10
CA ILE A 428 20.76 -5.52 9.26
C ILE A 428 21.85 -4.79 8.48
N ARG A 429 21.47 -3.72 7.78
CA ARG A 429 22.42 -2.86 7.05
C ARG A 429 22.98 -1.81 7.99
N THR A 430 24.14 -2.09 8.60
CA THR A 430 24.89 -1.12 9.43
C THR A 430 25.09 0.21 8.68
N ASP A 431 25.00 1.32 9.41
CA ASP A 431 25.14 2.70 8.92
C ASP A 431 24.10 3.15 7.88
N SER A 432 23.01 2.41 7.70
CA SER A 432 21.97 2.79 6.74
C SER A 432 20.99 3.83 7.26
N GLY A 433 20.77 3.88 8.58
CA GLY A 433 19.88 4.83 9.23
C GLY A 433 20.49 6.23 9.28
N GLY A 434 19.68 7.25 9.03
CA GLY A 434 20.09 8.65 9.13
C GLY A 434 20.45 9.01 10.57
N ALA A 435 21.62 9.60 10.76
CA ALA A 435 22.07 10.05 12.06
C ALA A 435 21.19 11.20 12.57
N GLY A 436 20.93 11.24 13.87
CA GLY A 436 20.24 12.34 14.53
C GLY A 436 20.35 12.21 16.03
N ARG A 437 19.84 13.20 16.78
CA ARG A 437 19.60 13.01 18.22
C ARG A 437 18.80 11.72 18.43
N PHE A 438 17.80 11.53 17.59
CA PHE A 438 17.14 10.26 17.37
C PHE A 438 17.46 9.74 15.97
N ARG A 439 18.11 8.57 15.91
CA ARG A 439 18.55 7.94 14.66
C ARG A 439 17.33 7.36 13.92
N GLY A 440 17.33 7.41 12.60
CA GLY A 440 16.38 6.63 11.82
C GLY A 440 16.71 5.14 11.83
N GLY A 441 15.70 4.27 11.80
CA GLY A 441 15.87 2.82 11.81
C GLY A 441 16.78 2.33 10.68
N PRO A 442 17.49 1.21 10.85
CA PRO A 442 18.31 0.64 9.79
C PRO A 442 17.43 -0.08 8.74
N GLY A 443 17.95 -0.17 7.51
CA GLY A 443 17.46 -1.07 6.48
C GLY A 443 18.06 -2.48 6.59
N LEU A 444 17.86 -3.29 5.55
CA LEU A 444 18.34 -4.66 5.42
C LEU A 444 19.31 -4.83 4.25
N ARG A 445 20.14 -5.87 4.37
CA ARG A 445 20.87 -6.49 3.27
C ARG A 445 20.37 -7.90 3.04
N ARG A 446 20.15 -8.24 1.78
CA ARG A 446 19.83 -9.59 1.32
C ARG A 446 20.67 -9.97 0.11
N ASP A 447 21.36 -11.09 0.19
CA ASP A 447 22.13 -11.65 -0.94
C ASP A 447 21.42 -12.92 -1.43
N ILE A 448 21.00 -12.92 -2.70
CA ILE A 448 20.22 -13.97 -3.34
C ILE A 448 21.06 -14.63 -4.41
N ARG A 449 21.16 -15.95 -4.41
CA ARG A 449 21.72 -16.75 -5.50
C ARG A 449 20.60 -17.52 -6.20
N PHE A 450 20.62 -17.55 -7.53
CA PHE A 450 19.62 -18.28 -8.30
C PHE A 450 20.07 -19.72 -8.57
N VAL A 451 19.15 -20.68 -8.50
CA VAL A 451 19.40 -22.12 -8.75
C VAL A 451 18.70 -22.65 -9.99
N THR A 452 17.87 -21.83 -10.64
CA THR A 452 17.21 -22.11 -11.92
C THR A 452 17.26 -20.88 -12.82
N GLU A 453 17.07 -21.07 -14.12
CA GLU A 453 16.92 -19.96 -15.06
C GLU A 453 15.56 -19.26 -14.86
N GLY A 454 15.53 -17.95 -15.08
CA GLY A 454 14.30 -17.18 -14.97
C GLY A 454 14.54 -15.68 -15.06
N GLU A 455 13.59 -14.92 -14.52
CA GLU A 455 13.64 -13.47 -14.50
C GLU A 455 13.49 -12.96 -13.07
N PHE A 456 14.43 -12.13 -12.66
CA PHE A 456 14.37 -11.35 -11.43
C PHE A 456 13.85 -9.95 -11.73
N LEU A 457 12.76 -9.58 -11.07
CA LEU A 457 12.13 -8.28 -11.19
C LEU A 457 12.41 -7.52 -9.90
N SER A 458 13.12 -6.40 -9.98
CA SER A 458 13.18 -5.43 -8.90
C SER A 458 12.13 -4.35 -9.12
N VAL A 459 11.46 -3.93 -8.04
CA VAL A 459 10.50 -2.82 -8.03
C VAL A 459 10.86 -1.92 -6.86
N ILE A 460 11.83 -1.04 -7.11
CA ILE A 460 12.49 -0.28 -6.05
C ILE A 460 12.73 1.14 -6.55
N LYS A 461 12.34 2.11 -5.73
CA LYS A 461 12.61 3.55 -5.87
C LYS A 461 13.52 4.02 -4.74
N LYS A 462 13.83 5.32 -4.67
CA LYS A 462 14.81 5.88 -3.72
C LYS A 462 16.19 5.25 -3.83
N THR A 463 16.57 4.89 -5.05
CA THR A 463 17.89 4.43 -5.47
C THR A 463 18.80 5.57 -5.93
N ARG A 464 18.22 6.68 -6.38
CA ARG A 464 18.94 7.91 -6.78
C ARG A 464 18.66 9.04 -5.82
N SER A 465 17.39 9.25 -5.46
CA SER A 465 16.98 10.19 -4.42
C SER A 465 17.07 9.55 -3.03
N ARG A 466 17.48 10.34 -2.02
CA ARG A 466 17.54 9.89 -0.62
C ARG A 466 16.22 10.23 0.10
N PRO A 467 15.78 9.40 1.07
CA PRO A 467 14.74 9.79 2.01
C PRO A 467 15.16 11.04 2.80
N TRP A 468 14.18 11.85 3.22
CA TRP A 468 14.44 13.13 3.87
C TRP A 468 14.63 12.99 5.39
N ALA A 469 15.43 13.88 5.96
CA ALA A 469 15.65 14.00 7.41
C ALA A 469 14.97 15.25 7.98
N LEU A 470 14.91 15.35 9.31
CA LEU A 470 14.18 16.43 9.99
C LEU A 470 15.01 17.09 11.10
N ASP A 471 14.79 18.40 11.28
CA ASP A 471 15.32 19.18 12.41
C ASP A 471 16.84 19.06 12.64
N GLY A 472 17.64 19.04 11.57
CA GLY A 472 19.10 18.91 11.65
C GLY A 472 19.62 17.47 11.67
N GLY A 473 18.75 16.47 11.62
CA GLY A 473 19.13 15.09 11.34
C GLY A 473 19.68 14.92 9.92
N HIS A 474 20.38 13.81 9.70
CA HIS A 474 21.01 13.46 8.43
C HIS A 474 20.14 12.50 7.62
N GLU A 475 20.22 12.61 6.29
CA GLU A 475 19.56 11.68 5.36
C GLU A 475 20.16 10.27 5.48
N PRO A 476 19.35 9.20 5.33
CA PRO A 476 19.84 7.83 5.38
C PRO A 476 20.53 7.43 4.08
N GLU A 477 21.07 6.23 4.08
CA GLU A 477 21.50 5.60 2.84
C GLU A 477 20.30 5.22 1.96
N PRO A 478 20.40 5.41 0.62
CA PRO A 478 19.33 5.06 -0.31
C PRO A 478 19.19 3.54 -0.50
N ASN A 479 18.08 3.12 -1.10
CA ASN A 479 17.90 1.76 -1.59
C ASN A 479 18.94 1.45 -2.68
N GLN A 480 19.41 0.21 -2.77
CA GLN A 480 20.24 -0.24 -3.89
C GLN A 480 19.92 -1.68 -4.26
N VAL A 481 19.92 -1.96 -5.56
CA VAL A 481 19.92 -3.33 -6.09
C VAL A 481 21.16 -3.47 -6.96
N ILE A 482 21.99 -4.45 -6.63
CA ILE A 482 23.20 -4.78 -7.38
C ILE A 482 22.98 -6.13 -8.03
N VAL A 483 22.97 -6.16 -9.36
CA VAL A 483 22.83 -7.40 -10.13
C VAL A 483 24.21 -7.90 -10.51
N PHE A 484 24.44 -9.21 -10.34
CA PHE A 484 25.70 -9.91 -10.62
C PHE A 484 26.92 -9.35 -9.86
N PRO A 485 26.82 -9.13 -8.54
CA PRO A 485 27.89 -8.52 -7.76
C PRO A 485 29.18 -9.32 -7.83
N GLY A 486 30.31 -8.62 -7.97
CA GLY A 486 31.65 -9.20 -8.05
C GLY A 486 31.98 -9.84 -9.40
N THR A 487 31.23 -9.52 -10.46
CA THR A 487 31.46 -10.04 -11.82
C THR A 487 31.59 -8.90 -12.83
N ASP A 488 32.09 -9.19 -14.04
CA ASP A 488 32.18 -8.21 -15.14
C ASP A 488 30.80 -7.73 -15.64
N ARG A 489 29.70 -8.36 -15.20
CA ARG A 489 28.31 -7.96 -15.51
C ARG A 489 27.70 -7.08 -14.42
N GLU A 490 28.43 -6.74 -13.36
CA GLU A 490 27.89 -5.98 -12.23
C GLU A 490 27.32 -4.63 -12.67
N HIS A 491 26.08 -4.34 -12.26
CA HIS A 491 25.49 -3.01 -12.39
C HIS A 491 24.38 -2.79 -11.38
N ARG A 492 24.10 -1.52 -11.09
CA ARG A 492 23.02 -1.09 -10.21
C ARG A 492 21.74 -0.86 -11.00
N VAL A 493 20.61 -1.23 -10.42
CA VAL A 493 19.27 -1.08 -11.02
C VAL A 493 18.27 -0.50 -10.01
N SER A 494 17.22 0.13 -10.53
CA SER A 494 16.03 0.55 -9.79
C SER A 494 14.90 -0.45 -10.03
N THR A 495 13.81 -0.04 -10.67
CA THR A 495 12.76 -0.93 -11.18
C THR A 495 13.22 -1.56 -12.49
N ARG A 496 13.45 -2.88 -12.52
CA ARG A 496 13.93 -3.55 -13.73
C ARG A 496 13.63 -5.06 -13.73
N ARG A 497 13.35 -5.60 -14.93
CA ARG A 497 13.34 -7.03 -15.22
C ARG A 497 14.73 -7.47 -15.72
N THR A 498 15.31 -8.48 -15.07
CA THR A 498 16.65 -8.98 -15.37
C THR A 498 16.62 -10.50 -15.52
N ALA A 499 17.07 -11.00 -16.67
CA ALA A 499 17.26 -12.44 -16.85
C ALA A 499 18.40 -12.95 -15.94
N VAL A 500 18.18 -14.08 -15.30
CA VAL A 500 19.12 -14.72 -14.36
C VAL A 500 19.32 -16.19 -14.72
N SER A 501 20.53 -16.69 -14.50
CA SER A 501 20.93 -18.08 -14.69
C SER A 501 21.38 -18.73 -13.37
N PRO A 502 21.41 -20.07 -13.29
CA PRO A 502 21.94 -20.76 -12.11
C PRO A 502 23.35 -20.27 -11.74
N GLY A 503 23.54 -19.91 -10.47
CA GLY A 503 24.79 -19.36 -9.95
C GLY A 503 24.88 -17.83 -9.98
N ASP A 504 24.02 -17.14 -10.74
CA ASP A 504 23.93 -15.69 -10.69
C ASP A 504 23.50 -15.21 -9.30
N ARG A 505 23.89 -13.99 -8.96
CA ARG A 505 23.60 -13.35 -7.68
C ARG A 505 22.96 -11.97 -7.84
N VAL A 506 22.13 -11.60 -6.87
CA VAL A 506 21.61 -10.24 -6.68
C VAL A 506 21.76 -9.87 -5.21
N THR A 507 22.19 -8.64 -4.94
CA THR A 507 22.18 -8.04 -3.60
C THR A 507 21.15 -6.93 -3.55
N VAL A 508 20.23 -7.02 -2.58
CA VAL A 508 19.24 -5.98 -2.26
C VAL A 508 19.65 -5.31 -0.95
N LEU A 509 19.76 -3.98 -0.98
CA LEU A 509 20.10 -3.13 0.16
C LEU A 509 18.97 -2.13 0.35
N THR A 510 18.15 -2.29 1.39
CA THR A 510 17.08 -1.33 1.65
C THR A 510 17.59 -0.11 2.40
N ALA A 511 16.89 1.00 2.26
CA ALA A 511 17.17 2.28 2.88
C ALA A 511 16.86 2.24 4.38
N GLY A 512 17.64 2.98 5.15
CA GLY A 512 17.25 3.35 6.51
C GLY A 512 16.24 4.50 6.51
N GLY A 513 15.75 4.88 7.69
CA GLY A 513 14.94 6.09 7.87
C GLY A 513 15.79 7.33 8.13
N GLY A 514 15.26 8.53 7.89
CA GLY A 514 15.95 9.78 8.18
C GLY A 514 16.16 10.02 9.67
N GLY A 515 17.21 10.76 10.04
CA GLY A 515 17.44 11.17 11.42
C GLY A 515 16.57 12.36 11.84
N HIS A 516 16.39 12.53 13.15
CA HIS A 516 15.71 13.68 13.78
C HIS A 516 16.63 14.35 14.80
N GLY A 517 16.80 15.67 14.70
CA GLY A 517 17.67 16.44 15.59
C GLY A 517 19.16 16.34 15.23
N ASP A 518 20.00 17.27 15.73
CA ASP A 518 21.45 17.21 15.52
C ASP A 518 22.03 15.91 16.12
N PRO A 519 22.75 15.08 15.34
CA PRO A 519 23.44 13.88 15.83
C PRO A 519 24.32 14.12 17.07
N ARG A 520 24.90 15.32 17.22
CA ARG A 520 25.79 15.67 18.35
C ARG A 520 25.07 15.87 19.67
N ASP A 521 23.73 15.86 19.65
CA ASP A 521 22.88 15.90 20.83
C ASP A 521 22.35 14.51 21.22
N ARG A 522 22.73 13.46 20.49
CA ARG A 522 22.41 12.07 20.86
C ARG A 522 23.07 11.69 22.18
N ASP A 523 22.36 10.93 23.01
CA ASP A 523 22.90 10.37 24.24
C ASP A 523 24.08 9.43 23.92
N PRO A 524 25.29 9.67 24.46
CA PRO A 524 26.43 8.78 24.25
C PRO A 524 26.16 7.32 24.65
N ALA A 525 25.28 7.06 25.63
CA ALA A 525 24.89 5.69 25.97
C ALA A 525 24.12 5.01 24.83
N ALA A 526 23.22 5.74 24.18
CA ALA A 526 22.49 5.23 23.00
C ALA A 526 23.41 4.98 21.80
N VAL A 527 24.49 5.76 21.63
CA VAL A 527 25.53 5.48 20.62
C VAL A 527 26.29 4.19 20.94
N GLN A 528 26.58 3.93 22.22
CA GLN A 528 27.24 2.67 22.63
C GLN A 528 26.34 1.46 22.39
N ASP A 529 25.04 1.60 22.65
CA ASP A 529 24.05 0.55 22.35
C ASP A 529 23.97 0.31 20.83
N ASP A 530 23.91 1.38 20.01
CA ASP A 530 23.91 1.25 18.55
C ASP A 530 25.17 0.53 18.01
N LEU A 531 26.33 0.77 18.62
CA LEU A 531 27.59 0.09 18.28
C LEU A 531 27.55 -1.39 18.66
N ALA A 532 27.02 -1.71 19.84
CA ALA A 532 26.91 -3.07 20.35
C ALA A 532 25.94 -3.93 19.51
N GLU A 533 24.84 -3.32 19.07
CA GLU A 533 23.81 -3.95 18.21
C GLU A 533 24.19 -3.94 16.72
N GLY A 534 25.27 -3.23 16.33
CA GLY A 534 25.73 -3.15 14.95
C GLY A 534 24.86 -2.28 14.03
N TYR A 535 24.04 -1.38 14.59
CA TYR A 535 23.29 -0.38 13.83
C TYR A 535 24.20 0.72 13.28
N VAL A 536 25.22 1.09 14.06
CA VAL A 536 26.21 2.11 13.73
C VAL A 536 27.61 1.49 13.84
N SER A 537 28.50 1.79 12.91
CA SER A 537 29.91 1.37 12.96
C SER A 537 30.75 2.28 13.85
N ALA A 538 31.92 1.80 14.26
CA ALA A 538 32.87 2.61 15.05
C ALA A 538 33.30 3.90 14.33
N GLU A 539 33.43 3.86 13.00
CA GLU A 539 33.75 5.02 12.18
C GLU A 539 32.60 6.04 12.19
N ALA A 540 31.37 5.58 11.93
CA ALA A 540 30.20 6.44 11.95
C ALA A 540 29.91 7.02 13.35
N ALA A 541 30.15 6.26 14.41
CA ALA A 541 30.04 6.74 15.79
C ALA A 541 30.99 7.93 16.05
N HIS A 542 32.24 7.82 15.62
CA HIS A 542 33.24 8.88 15.75
C HIS A 542 32.89 10.11 14.89
N ASP A 543 32.59 9.89 13.61
CA ASP A 543 32.46 10.99 12.64
C ASP A 543 31.15 11.78 12.79
N LEU A 544 30.07 11.10 13.17
CA LEU A 544 28.73 11.69 13.15
C LEU A 544 28.28 12.18 14.54
N TYR A 545 28.63 11.47 15.62
CA TYR A 545 28.04 11.71 16.94
C TYR A 545 29.00 12.38 17.94
N GLU A 546 30.32 12.35 17.71
CA GLU A 546 31.25 13.04 18.62
C GLU A 546 31.18 14.56 18.46
N ARG A 547 31.12 15.26 19.60
CA ARG A 547 31.29 16.72 19.65
C ARG A 547 32.76 17.05 19.41
N LYS A 548 33.08 17.65 18.25
CA LYS A 548 34.37 18.31 18.05
C LYS A 548 34.44 19.48 19.03
N ASN A 549 35.36 19.43 19.99
CA ASN A 549 35.62 20.57 20.88
C ASN A 549 35.91 21.81 20.01
N PRO A 550 35.27 22.96 20.28
CA PRO A 550 35.61 24.19 19.57
C PRO A 550 37.09 24.51 19.85
N SER A 551 37.88 24.59 18.78
CA SER A 551 39.29 24.93 18.78
C SER A 551 39.55 26.37 19.20
#